data_AF-W3A3R3-F1
#
_entry.id   AF-W3A3R3-F1
#
_cell.length_a   1.000
_cell.length_b   1.000
_cell.length_c   1.000
_cell.angle_alpha   90.00
_cell.angle_beta   90.00
_cell.angle_gamma   90.00
#
_symmetry.space_group_name_H-M   'P 1'
#
loop_
_entity.id
_entity.type
_entity.pdbx_description
1 polymer ?
#
loop_
_entity_poly.entity_id
_entity_poly.type
_entity_poly.pdbx_seq_one_letter_code
_entity_poly.pdbx_strand_id
1 'polypeptide(L)'
;MYKSALDPSGALEFAFDPLRALHAHEDSRLQWPEYPYKQVTIDRVRTKAGQSSIDGNELSEIAAAGALLMARGQETGALLQIEQYDRENENDQTGWKELERRFLEERAAFRQAKREFIRSEKAKVVSILDAQAAGERAQQEQDELAAWGARQIVKRYEDGNKYDGDGVTENGVSIPHGYGTLWVPEEKYTTTVGRAADIKRVIRYVGEWKNGLMYGNGTYFWASGESWKGNFIRDEMQGKGVYTSSEGDSDEPNSSRDTGRDGKKTEQELRPNQRIRYFDAGQHVCWGDELVCGCRVRLFNNRHFGDPLVSVVKRSNVGLEVETEAETEAVVVRYDPQTDRHLVRMVETEKTRWISLSNSNFRVLASRPIARFLDE
;
A
#
# COMPACT_ATOMS: atom_id res chain seq x y z
N MET A 1 5.16 28.88 -33.12
CA MET A 1 4.80 30.24 -33.57
C MET A 1 3.53 30.13 -34.39
N TYR A 2 2.66 31.14 -34.33
CA TYR A 2 1.52 31.28 -35.22
C TYR A 2 1.98 31.92 -36.53
N LYS A 3 1.53 31.40 -37.66
CA LYS A 3 1.73 32.04 -38.97
C LYS A 3 0.38 32.50 -39.48
N SER A 4 0.29 33.76 -39.89
CA SER A 4 -0.97 34.31 -40.36
C SER A 4 -1.42 33.69 -41.67
N ALA A 5 -2.68 33.30 -41.77
CA ALA A 5 -3.26 32.81 -43.02
C ALA A 5 -3.51 33.94 -44.04
N LEU A 6 -3.62 35.19 -43.56
CA LEU A 6 -3.81 36.38 -44.38
C LEU A 6 -2.53 36.85 -45.09
N ASP A 7 -1.38 36.28 -44.74
CA ASP A 7 -0.10 36.62 -45.35
C ASP A 7 0.59 35.40 -45.97
N PRO A 8 0.36 35.11 -47.26
CA PRO A 8 1.00 34.00 -47.94
C PRO A 8 2.54 34.16 -48.07
N SER A 9 3.07 35.37 -47.83
CA SER A 9 4.52 35.60 -47.80
C SER A 9 5.18 35.13 -46.50
N GLY A 10 4.39 34.81 -45.46
CA GLY A 10 4.89 34.35 -44.17
C GLY A 10 5.63 35.40 -43.36
N ALA A 11 5.47 36.70 -43.65
CA ALA A 11 6.10 37.77 -42.89
C ALA A 11 5.37 38.05 -41.56
N LEU A 12 4.07 37.73 -41.48
CA LEU A 12 3.27 37.79 -40.25
C LEU A 12 3.39 36.49 -39.44
N GLU A 13 4.52 36.34 -38.73
CA GLU A 13 4.74 35.29 -37.72
C GLU A 13 4.74 35.85 -36.30
N PHE A 14 4.11 35.11 -35.37
CA PHE A 14 3.97 35.53 -33.99
C PHE A 14 4.37 34.41 -33.03
N ALA A 15 5.21 34.72 -32.04
CA ALA A 15 5.47 33.80 -30.96
C ALA A 15 4.19 33.61 -30.10
N PHE A 16 3.82 32.36 -29.81
CA PHE A 16 2.71 32.04 -28.87
C PHE A 16 3.02 32.44 -27.42
N ASP A 17 4.32 32.59 -27.15
CA ASP A 17 5.05 32.98 -25.95
C ASP A 17 4.47 32.53 -24.59
N PRO A 18 5.11 31.53 -23.94
CA PRO A 18 4.72 31.11 -22.60
C PRO A 18 5.24 32.02 -21.46
N LEU A 19 6.18 32.97 -21.68
CA LEU A 19 6.72 33.86 -20.63
C LEU A 19 7.10 35.28 -21.13
N ARG A 20 6.41 35.85 -22.13
CA ARG A 20 6.70 37.20 -22.69
C ARG A 20 6.67 38.37 -21.72
N ALA A 21 6.26 38.10 -20.49
CA ALA A 21 6.28 39.02 -19.37
C ALA A 21 7.32 38.63 -18.30
N LEU A 22 8.42 38.00 -18.72
CA LEU A 22 9.75 38.56 -18.47
C LEU A 22 9.67 40.04 -18.07
N HIS A 23 9.62 40.92 -19.07
CA HIS A 23 10.01 42.32 -18.83
C HIS A 23 9.57 43.37 -19.86
N ALA A 24 8.62 43.17 -20.77
CA ALA A 24 8.42 44.19 -21.84
C ALA A 24 7.57 45.44 -21.47
N HIS A 25 7.44 45.73 -20.17
CA HIS A 25 6.88 46.93 -19.51
C HIS A 25 5.42 46.90 -19.04
N GLU A 26 5.26 47.44 -17.83
CA GLU A 26 4.02 47.78 -17.13
C GLU A 26 3.24 48.87 -17.89
N ASP A 27 2.57 48.51 -18.99
CA ASP A 27 1.52 49.35 -19.57
C ASP A 27 0.18 48.64 -19.41
N SER A 28 -0.45 48.91 -18.26
CA SER A 28 -1.62 48.24 -17.70
C SER A 28 -2.94 48.43 -18.50
N ARG A 29 -2.87 48.86 -19.77
CA ARG A 29 -4.04 49.26 -20.58
C ARG A 29 -4.13 48.62 -21.97
N LEU A 30 -3.32 47.62 -22.30
CA LEU A 30 -3.47 46.92 -23.60
C LEU A 30 -4.77 46.11 -23.62
N GLN A 31 -5.72 46.50 -24.48
CA GLN A 31 -6.96 45.75 -24.72
C GLN A 31 -6.69 44.38 -25.36
N TRP A 32 -5.66 44.27 -26.21
CA TRP A 32 -5.32 43.04 -26.95
C TRP A 32 -3.85 42.63 -26.77
N PRO A 33 -3.48 42.01 -25.64
CA PRO A 33 -2.09 41.64 -25.33
C PRO A 33 -1.50 40.58 -26.27
N GLU A 34 -2.36 39.89 -27.01
CA GLU A 34 -1.98 38.86 -27.98
C GLU A 34 -1.82 39.40 -29.41
N TYR A 35 -2.06 40.69 -29.61
CA TYR A 35 -2.04 41.33 -30.92
C TYR A 35 -0.68 42.00 -31.20
N PRO A 36 -0.16 41.98 -32.45
CA PRO A 36 1.19 42.43 -32.75
C PRO A 36 1.42 43.93 -32.62
N TYR A 37 0.38 44.75 -32.71
CA TYR A 37 0.52 46.20 -32.68
C TYR A 37 0.02 46.78 -31.36
N LYS A 38 0.77 47.75 -30.82
CA LYS A 38 0.40 48.45 -29.59
C LYS A 38 -0.88 49.26 -29.81
N GLN A 39 -1.66 49.42 -28.75
CA GLN A 39 -2.88 50.23 -28.75
C GLN A 39 -2.65 51.64 -29.32
N VAL A 40 -1.52 52.26 -28.93
CA VAL A 40 -1.11 53.58 -29.41
C VAL A 40 -1.01 53.67 -30.94
N THR A 41 -0.59 52.60 -31.61
CA THR A 41 -0.49 52.57 -33.08
C THR A 41 -1.87 52.47 -33.72
N ILE A 42 -2.78 51.70 -33.12
CA ILE A 42 -4.17 51.56 -33.57
C ILE A 42 -4.89 52.91 -33.42
N ASP A 43 -4.74 53.57 -32.28
CA ASP A 43 -5.34 54.87 -31.99
C ASP A 43 -4.86 55.94 -32.98
N ARG A 44 -3.55 55.94 -33.34
CA ARG A 44 -3.00 56.86 -34.35
C ARG A 44 -3.63 56.68 -35.73
N VAL A 45 -3.80 55.43 -36.18
CA VAL A 45 -4.46 55.14 -37.46
C VAL A 45 -5.91 55.62 -37.42
N ARG A 46 -6.59 55.41 -36.29
CA ARG A 46 -7.96 55.89 -36.06
C ARG A 46 -8.07 57.41 -36.16
N THR A 47 -7.19 58.14 -35.49
CA THR A 47 -7.16 59.62 -35.54
C THR A 47 -6.89 60.13 -36.95
N LYS A 48 -5.94 59.52 -37.68
CA LYS A 48 -5.59 59.94 -39.05
C LYS A 48 -6.69 59.61 -40.07
N ALA A 49 -7.37 58.47 -39.91
CA ALA A 49 -8.49 58.08 -40.78
C ALA A 49 -9.73 58.96 -40.56
N GLY A 50 -10.05 59.32 -39.31
CA GLY A 50 -11.19 60.17 -38.97
C GLY A 50 -11.07 61.62 -39.50
N GLN A 51 -9.85 62.09 -39.80
CA GLN A 51 -9.63 63.38 -40.47
C GLN A 51 -9.96 63.36 -41.97
N SER A 52 -10.26 62.19 -42.54
CA SER A 52 -10.45 61.97 -43.98
C SER A 52 -11.86 61.48 -44.38
N SER A 53 -12.75 61.20 -43.42
CA SER A 53 -14.09 60.64 -43.68
C SER A 53 -15.12 61.74 -43.99
N ILE A 54 -15.88 61.55 -45.07
CA ILE A 54 -16.88 62.50 -45.59
C ILE A 54 -18.24 62.37 -44.85
N ASP A 55 -18.51 61.24 -44.19
CA ASP A 55 -19.85 60.86 -43.68
C ASP A 55 -20.00 60.85 -42.14
N GLY A 56 -19.00 61.30 -41.38
CA GLY A 56 -19.12 61.53 -39.93
C GLY A 56 -19.20 60.27 -39.05
N ASN A 57 -19.02 59.07 -39.60
CA ASN A 57 -18.89 57.83 -38.82
C ASN A 57 -17.43 57.60 -38.38
N GLU A 58 -17.20 57.46 -37.07
CA GLU A 58 -15.86 57.19 -36.54
C GLU A 58 -15.39 55.77 -36.86
N LEU A 59 -14.12 55.62 -37.28
CA LEU A 59 -13.48 54.33 -37.52
C LEU A 59 -13.40 53.52 -36.22
N SER A 60 -14.00 52.34 -36.23
CA SER A 60 -13.91 51.38 -35.13
C SER A 60 -12.46 50.95 -34.87
N GLU A 61 -12.14 50.71 -33.60
CA GLU A 61 -10.82 50.26 -33.17
C GLU A 61 -10.42 48.92 -33.82
N ILE A 62 -11.41 48.03 -33.99
CA ILE A 62 -11.23 46.71 -34.59
C ILE A 62 -10.89 46.86 -36.09
N ALA A 63 -11.55 47.80 -36.76
CA ALA A 63 -11.31 48.10 -38.17
C ALA A 63 -9.91 48.70 -38.40
N ALA A 64 -9.51 49.67 -37.57
CA ALA A 64 -8.16 50.24 -37.61
C ALA A 64 -7.07 49.18 -37.38
N ALA A 65 -7.32 48.25 -36.45
CA ALA A 65 -6.40 47.16 -36.18
C ALA A 65 -6.36 46.12 -37.32
N GLY A 66 -7.49 45.86 -37.97
CA GLY A 66 -7.57 45.04 -39.20
C GLY A 66 -6.85 45.68 -40.38
N ALA A 67 -6.96 46.99 -40.57
CA ALA A 67 -6.20 47.73 -41.58
C ALA A 67 -4.68 47.61 -41.36
N LEU A 68 -4.24 47.75 -40.10
CA LEU A 68 -2.85 47.53 -39.71
C LEU A 68 -2.40 46.08 -39.93
N LEU A 69 -3.28 45.09 -39.75
CA LEU A 69 -3.00 43.69 -40.05
C LEU A 69 -2.65 43.52 -41.53
N MET A 70 -3.54 44.00 -42.39
CA MET A 70 -3.41 43.90 -43.85
C MET A 70 -2.17 44.66 -44.35
N ALA A 71 -1.86 45.81 -43.74
CA ALA A 71 -0.71 46.63 -44.06
C ALA A 71 0.58 46.23 -43.34
N ARG A 72 0.62 45.09 -42.65
CA ARG A 72 1.80 44.58 -41.91
C ARG A 72 2.39 45.61 -40.94
N GLY A 73 1.51 46.39 -40.30
CA GLY A 73 1.86 47.38 -39.28
C GLY A 73 2.28 48.74 -39.82
N GLN A 74 2.30 48.92 -41.15
CA GLN A 74 2.60 50.20 -41.76
C GLN A 74 1.38 51.13 -41.66
N GLU A 75 1.50 52.21 -40.89
CA GLU A 75 0.42 53.18 -40.70
C GLU A 75 -0.11 53.75 -42.04
N THR A 76 0.79 54.06 -42.98
CA THR A 76 0.43 54.60 -44.31
C THR A 76 -0.30 53.57 -45.16
N GLY A 77 0.14 52.31 -45.15
CA GLY A 77 -0.56 51.22 -45.83
C GLY A 77 -1.93 50.95 -45.22
N ALA A 78 -2.07 51.08 -43.89
CA ALA A 78 -3.35 50.89 -43.20
C ALA A 78 -4.36 51.97 -43.60
N LEU A 79 -3.95 53.24 -43.69
CA LEU A 79 -4.81 54.32 -44.17
C LEU A 79 -5.27 54.09 -45.61
N LEU A 80 -4.38 53.58 -46.48
CA LEU A 80 -4.69 53.27 -47.87
C LEU A 80 -5.70 52.12 -47.97
N GLN A 81 -5.58 51.09 -47.11
CA GLN A 81 -6.58 50.03 -47.00
C GLN A 81 -7.94 50.58 -46.56
N ILE A 82 -7.97 51.45 -45.53
CA ILE A 82 -9.21 52.06 -45.04
C ILE A 82 -9.91 52.86 -46.15
N GLU A 83 -9.16 53.65 -46.92
CA GLU A 83 -9.67 54.48 -48.02
C GLU A 83 -10.17 53.64 -49.21
N GLN A 84 -9.50 52.53 -49.53
CA GLN A 84 -9.93 51.59 -50.57
C GLN A 84 -11.29 50.96 -50.24
N TYR A 85 -11.46 50.48 -49.00
CA TYR A 85 -12.72 49.87 -48.55
C TYR A 85 -13.86 50.89 -48.36
N ASP A 86 -13.54 52.17 -48.19
CA ASP A 86 -14.51 53.28 -48.13
C ASP A 86 -15.09 53.58 -49.52
N ARG A 87 -14.24 53.61 -50.56
CA ARG A 87 -14.63 53.89 -51.95
C ARG A 87 -15.40 52.76 -52.65
N GLU A 88 -15.09 51.50 -52.32
CA GLU A 88 -15.67 50.34 -53.03
C GLU A 88 -17.09 49.98 -52.57
N ASN A 89 -17.55 50.49 -51.42
CA ASN A 89 -18.80 50.06 -50.76
C ASN A 89 -19.82 51.19 -50.51
N GLU A 90 -19.82 52.28 -51.28
CA GLU A 90 -20.74 53.44 -51.10
C GLU A 90 -22.24 53.10 -51.05
N ASN A 91 -22.68 51.94 -51.57
CA ASN A 91 -24.10 51.55 -51.68
C ASN A 91 -24.53 50.39 -50.76
N ASP A 92 -23.62 49.79 -50.00
CA ASP A 92 -23.93 48.65 -49.13
C ASP A 92 -23.36 48.94 -47.73
N GLN A 93 -24.06 48.62 -46.66
CA GLN A 93 -23.68 48.95 -45.27
C GLN A 93 -22.45 48.16 -44.76
N THR A 94 -21.50 47.84 -45.64
CA THR A 94 -20.40 46.88 -45.55
C THR A 94 -19.03 47.56 -45.62
N GLY A 95 -18.89 48.84 -45.22
CA GLY A 95 -17.63 49.59 -45.21
C GLY A 95 -16.47 48.92 -44.45
N TRP A 96 -16.07 49.43 -43.29
CA TRP A 96 -14.91 48.87 -42.56
C TRP A 96 -15.18 47.53 -41.84
N LYS A 97 -16.40 46.98 -41.95
CA LYS A 97 -16.81 45.70 -41.34
C LYS A 97 -16.00 44.51 -41.83
N GLU A 98 -15.51 44.53 -43.08
CA GLU A 98 -14.66 43.48 -43.61
C GLU A 98 -13.27 43.47 -42.95
N LEU A 99 -12.71 44.66 -42.66
CA LEU A 99 -11.47 44.79 -41.90
C LEU A 99 -11.65 44.29 -40.46
N GLU A 100 -12.82 44.56 -39.86
CA GLU A 100 -13.17 44.02 -38.55
C GLU A 100 -13.26 42.49 -38.55
N ARG A 101 -13.97 41.92 -39.53
CA ARG A 101 -14.14 40.47 -39.68
C ARG A 101 -12.78 39.78 -39.79
N ARG A 102 -11.90 40.26 -40.67
CA ARG A 102 -10.56 39.69 -40.87
C ARG A 102 -9.70 39.76 -39.61
N PHE A 103 -9.73 40.89 -38.91
CA PHE A 103 -9.03 41.01 -37.63
C PHE A 103 -9.54 40.01 -36.60
N LEU A 104 -10.86 39.85 -36.47
CA LEU A 104 -11.49 38.95 -35.51
C LEU A 104 -11.21 37.47 -35.84
N GLU A 105 -11.24 37.10 -37.11
CA GLU A 105 -10.91 35.75 -37.59
C GLU A 105 -9.45 35.41 -37.33
N GLU A 106 -8.53 36.32 -37.66
CA GLU A 106 -7.10 36.13 -37.41
C GLU A 106 -6.81 35.96 -35.91
N ARG A 107 -7.48 36.76 -35.08
CA ARG A 107 -7.38 36.68 -33.62
C ARG A 107 -7.96 35.36 -33.08
N ALA A 108 -9.05 34.87 -33.65
CA ALA A 108 -9.62 33.58 -33.29
C ALA A 108 -8.68 32.43 -33.65
N ALA A 109 -8.10 32.47 -34.85
CA ALA A 109 -7.12 31.50 -35.33
C ALA A 109 -5.83 31.50 -34.49
N PHE A 110 -5.29 32.68 -34.15
CA PHE A 110 -4.17 32.80 -33.22
C PHE A 110 -4.46 32.15 -31.87
N ARG A 111 -5.63 32.46 -31.28
CA ARG A 111 -6.05 31.90 -29.97
C ARG A 111 -6.19 30.38 -30.02
N GLN A 112 -6.75 29.84 -31.10
CA GLN A 112 -6.88 28.41 -31.28
C GLN A 112 -5.50 27.75 -31.36
N ALA A 113 -4.62 28.25 -32.23
CA ALA A 113 -3.29 27.71 -32.39
C ALA A 113 -2.45 27.82 -31.10
N LYS A 114 -2.63 28.90 -30.32
CA LYS A 114 -2.01 29.05 -28.99
C LYS A 114 -2.51 27.98 -28.01
N ARG A 115 -3.81 27.69 -27.97
CA ARG A 115 -4.39 26.63 -27.12
C ARG A 115 -3.85 25.26 -27.49
N GLU A 116 -3.76 24.96 -28.78
CA GLU A 116 -3.21 23.70 -29.29
C GLU A 116 -1.73 23.55 -28.93
N PHE A 117 -0.94 24.63 -29.10
CA PHE A 117 0.46 24.66 -28.68
C PHE A 117 0.60 24.37 -27.17
N ILE A 118 -0.13 25.09 -26.31
CA ILE A 118 -0.11 24.89 -24.86
C ILE A 118 -0.51 23.47 -24.50
N ARG A 119 -1.54 22.91 -25.15
CA ARG A 119 -1.96 21.52 -24.92
C ARG A 119 -0.85 20.54 -25.28
N SER A 120 -0.22 20.72 -26.44
CA SER A 120 0.89 19.86 -26.88
C SER A 120 2.09 19.93 -25.95
N GLU A 121 2.43 21.13 -25.47
CA GLU A 121 3.59 21.33 -24.60
C GLU A 121 3.34 20.78 -23.20
N LYS A 122 2.12 20.99 -22.68
CA LYS A 122 1.67 20.34 -21.43
C LYS A 122 1.74 18.82 -21.54
N ALA A 123 1.30 18.24 -22.66
CA ALA A 123 1.37 16.79 -22.86
C ALA A 123 2.82 16.27 -22.86
N LYS A 124 3.78 17.01 -23.46
CA LYS A 124 5.21 16.66 -23.39
C LYS A 124 5.75 16.72 -21.97
N VAL A 125 5.46 17.80 -21.24
CA VAL A 125 5.92 17.97 -19.85
C VAL A 125 5.36 16.86 -18.97
N VAL A 126 4.06 16.55 -19.10
CA VAL A 126 3.42 15.44 -18.39
C VAL A 126 4.10 14.11 -18.74
N SER A 127 4.36 13.85 -20.02
CA SER A 127 5.06 12.63 -20.44
C SER A 127 6.48 12.51 -19.86
N ILE A 128 7.21 13.61 -19.72
CA ILE A 128 8.55 13.62 -19.11
C ILE A 128 8.45 13.33 -17.61
N LEU A 129 7.52 13.98 -16.91
CA LEU A 129 7.29 13.76 -15.48
C LEU A 129 6.82 12.32 -15.20
N ASP A 130 5.93 11.79 -16.02
CA ASP A 130 5.45 10.41 -15.91
C ASP A 130 6.60 9.41 -16.13
N ALA A 131 7.50 9.68 -17.08
CA ALA A 131 8.68 8.87 -17.33
C ALA A 131 9.68 8.92 -16.15
N GLN A 132 9.88 10.09 -15.55
CA GLN A 132 10.71 10.24 -14.33
C GLN A 132 10.11 9.48 -13.16
N ALA A 133 8.81 9.67 -12.89
CA ALA A 133 8.11 8.96 -11.83
C ALA A 133 8.07 7.43 -12.06
N ALA A 134 8.05 6.98 -13.30
CA ALA A 134 8.20 5.55 -13.63
C ALA A 134 9.62 5.05 -13.32
N GLY A 135 10.66 5.82 -13.65
CA GLY A 135 12.05 5.50 -13.32
C GLY A 135 12.31 5.42 -11.82
N GLU A 136 11.80 6.39 -11.04
CA GLU A 136 11.91 6.38 -9.57
C GLU A 136 11.23 5.16 -8.95
N ARG A 137 10.04 4.79 -9.43
CA ARG A 137 9.34 3.57 -8.98
C ARG A 137 10.12 2.30 -9.29
N ALA A 138 10.71 2.21 -10.48
CA ALA A 138 11.55 1.07 -10.86
C ALA A 138 12.81 0.97 -9.98
N GLN A 139 13.43 2.11 -9.66
CA GLN A 139 14.58 2.13 -8.75
C GLN A 139 14.19 1.70 -7.34
N GLN A 140 13.06 2.18 -6.82
CA GLN A 140 12.55 1.78 -5.51
C GLN A 140 12.28 0.26 -5.47
N GLU A 141 11.64 -0.30 -6.49
CA GLU A 141 11.39 -1.74 -6.59
C GLU A 141 12.70 -2.54 -6.61
N GLN A 142 13.71 -2.04 -7.33
CA GLN A 142 15.04 -2.66 -7.35
C GLN A 142 15.73 -2.61 -5.99
N ASP A 143 15.65 -1.49 -5.29
CA ASP A 143 16.24 -1.32 -3.96
C ASP A 143 15.53 -2.20 -2.92
N GLU A 144 14.21 -2.35 -3.01
CA GLU A 144 13.41 -3.26 -2.17
C GLU A 144 13.80 -4.73 -2.42
N LEU A 145 13.97 -5.13 -3.68
CA LEU A 145 14.44 -6.47 -4.05
C LEU A 145 15.87 -6.72 -3.57
N ALA A 146 16.76 -5.74 -3.69
CA ALA A 146 18.13 -5.84 -3.21
C ALA A 146 18.19 -5.96 -1.67
N ALA A 147 17.40 -5.16 -0.96
CA ALA A 147 17.27 -5.24 0.49
C ALA A 147 16.66 -6.57 0.95
N TRP A 148 15.67 -7.09 0.23
CA TRP A 148 15.11 -8.42 0.46
C TRP A 148 16.14 -9.54 0.22
N GLY A 149 16.95 -9.42 -0.84
CA GLY A 149 18.03 -10.37 -1.12
C GLY A 149 19.13 -10.33 -0.07
N ALA A 150 19.51 -9.14 0.40
CA ALA A 150 20.57 -8.96 1.41
C ALA A 150 20.23 -9.57 2.78
N ARG A 151 18.94 -9.68 3.12
CA ARG A 151 18.48 -10.34 4.35
C ARG A 151 18.28 -11.84 4.20
N GLN A 152 18.24 -12.41 2.99
CA GLN A 152 18.12 -13.86 2.83
C GLN A 152 19.42 -14.54 3.25
N ILE A 153 19.32 -15.55 4.12
CA ILE A 153 20.43 -16.39 4.54
C ILE A 153 20.05 -17.86 4.35
N VAL A 154 21.07 -18.67 4.03
CA VAL A 154 20.99 -20.12 4.10
C VAL A 154 22.00 -20.59 5.12
N LYS A 155 21.51 -21.18 6.21
CA LYS A 155 22.37 -21.68 7.30
C LYS A 155 22.28 -23.20 7.35
N ARG A 156 23.44 -23.85 7.25
CA ARG A 156 23.59 -25.31 7.42
C ARG A 156 24.23 -25.56 8.77
N TYR A 157 23.58 -26.34 9.60
CA TYR A 157 24.05 -26.68 10.93
C TYR A 157 24.87 -27.98 10.89
N GLU A 158 25.77 -28.16 11.86
CA GLU A 158 26.61 -29.36 11.98
C GLU A 158 25.78 -30.63 12.14
N ASP A 159 24.61 -30.49 12.75
CA ASP A 159 23.65 -31.57 12.98
C ASP A 159 22.82 -31.91 11.72
N GLY A 160 23.12 -31.29 10.58
CA GLY A 160 22.46 -31.52 9.29
C GLY A 160 21.19 -30.70 9.07
N ASN A 161 20.74 -29.90 10.06
CA ASN A 161 19.58 -29.03 9.85
C ASN A 161 19.90 -27.95 8.79
N LYS A 162 18.89 -27.54 8.03
CA LYS A 162 19.00 -26.45 7.06
C LYS A 162 17.96 -25.38 7.35
N TYR A 163 18.42 -24.15 7.56
CA TYR A 163 17.58 -22.96 7.56
C TYR A 163 17.68 -22.21 6.23
N ASP A 164 16.55 -21.69 5.77
CA ASP A 164 16.40 -20.92 4.53
C ASP A 164 15.36 -19.81 4.77
N GLY A 165 15.78 -18.54 4.76
CA GLY A 165 14.89 -17.41 5.00
C GLY A 165 15.61 -16.13 5.43
N ASP A 166 14.87 -15.22 6.05
CA ASP A 166 15.39 -13.96 6.54
C ASP A 166 16.45 -14.16 7.65
N GLY A 167 17.42 -13.26 7.75
CA GLY A 167 18.50 -13.34 8.73
C GLY A 167 19.10 -11.99 9.06
N VAL A 168 19.69 -11.93 10.25
CA VAL A 168 20.49 -10.79 10.72
C VAL A 168 21.91 -11.26 10.98
N THR A 169 22.89 -10.43 10.63
CA THR A 169 24.29 -10.70 10.96
C THR A 169 24.64 -9.95 12.24
N GLU A 170 24.96 -10.70 13.30
CA GLU A 170 25.38 -10.16 14.59
C GLU A 170 26.79 -10.68 14.88
N ASN A 171 27.75 -9.78 15.12
CA ASN A 171 29.15 -10.12 15.39
C ASN A 171 29.80 -11.03 14.32
N GLY A 172 29.44 -10.85 13.05
CA GLY A 172 29.94 -11.67 11.94
C GLY A 172 29.28 -13.05 11.79
N VAL A 173 28.28 -13.35 12.61
CA VAL A 173 27.50 -14.61 12.53
C VAL A 173 26.11 -14.32 12.00
N SER A 174 25.71 -15.02 10.94
CA SER A 174 24.33 -14.96 10.43
C SER A 174 23.40 -15.81 11.31
N ILE A 175 22.34 -15.16 11.79
CA ILE A 175 21.36 -15.71 12.72
C ILE A 175 19.98 -15.64 12.06
N PRO A 176 19.21 -16.75 12.05
CA PRO A 176 17.82 -16.75 11.61
C PRO A 176 16.99 -15.68 12.32
N HIS A 177 16.27 -14.86 11.55
CA HIS A 177 15.45 -13.77 12.07
C HIS A 177 14.40 -13.37 11.03
N GLY A 178 13.18 -13.00 11.42
CA GLY A 178 12.13 -12.68 10.44
C GLY A 178 11.42 -13.95 9.96
N TYR A 179 11.13 -14.11 8.67
CA TYR A 179 10.40 -15.29 8.19
C TYR A 179 11.34 -16.30 7.53
N GLY A 180 11.19 -17.59 7.84
CA GLY A 180 12.00 -18.62 7.20
C GLY A 180 11.56 -20.06 7.49
N THR A 181 12.23 -20.99 6.82
CA THR A 181 11.97 -22.42 6.89
C THR A 181 13.17 -23.16 7.47
N LEU A 182 12.94 -24.00 8.49
CA LEU A 182 13.90 -24.98 8.99
C LEU A 182 13.50 -26.37 8.49
N TRP A 183 14.50 -27.11 8.00
CA TRP A 183 14.41 -28.52 7.63
C TRP A 183 15.28 -29.34 8.55
N VAL A 184 14.72 -30.40 9.13
CA VAL A 184 15.44 -31.32 10.00
C VAL A 184 15.54 -32.68 9.28
N PRO A 185 16.75 -33.21 9.04
CA PRO A 185 16.95 -34.46 8.30
C PRO A 185 16.43 -35.69 9.05
N GLU A 186 16.02 -36.69 8.27
CA GLU A 186 15.34 -37.91 8.71
C GLU A 186 16.18 -38.81 9.64
N GLU A 187 17.51 -38.83 9.46
CA GLU A 187 18.44 -39.73 10.17
C GLU A 187 18.38 -39.61 11.70
N LYS A 188 17.82 -38.53 12.24
CA LYS A 188 17.64 -38.31 13.69
C LYS A 188 16.39 -38.97 14.30
N TYR A 189 15.42 -39.43 13.50
CA TYR A 189 14.12 -39.90 14.00
C TYR A 189 13.74 -41.31 13.52
N THR A 190 14.67 -42.04 12.90
CA THR A 190 14.46 -43.42 12.46
C THR A 190 14.55 -44.39 13.63
N THR A 191 13.54 -44.37 14.51
CA THR A 191 13.25 -45.54 15.33
C THR A 191 11.74 -45.71 15.45
N THR A 192 11.23 -46.76 14.79
CA THR A 192 9.94 -47.42 15.08
C THR A 192 8.68 -47.02 14.29
N VAL A 193 8.73 -46.79 12.98
CA VAL A 193 7.53 -47.04 12.15
C VAL A 193 7.90 -47.79 10.88
N GLY A 194 7.34 -49.00 10.76
CA GLY A 194 7.62 -49.94 9.69
C GLY A 194 7.12 -49.47 8.33
N ARG A 195 7.85 -49.95 7.32
CA ARG A 195 7.53 -50.00 5.87
C ARG A 195 6.04 -49.92 5.55
N ALA A 196 5.56 -48.76 5.10
CA ALA A 196 4.47 -48.61 4.11
C ALA A 196 4.15 -47.11 3.83
N ALA A 197 5.07 -46.35 3.24
CA ALA A 197 4.71 -45.14 2.49
C ALA A 197 5.88 -44.71 1.60
N ASP A 198 5.67 -44.67 0.29
CA ASP A 198 6.63 -44.15 -0.70
C ASP A 198 6.81 -42.61 -0.62
N ILE A 199 6.25 -41.96 0.41
CA ILE A 199 6.31 -40.51 0.61
C ILE A 199 7.31 -40.21 1.73
N LYS A 200 8.51 -39.74 1.35
CA LYS A 200 9.53 -39.25 2.27
C LYS A 200 9.08 -37.95 2.93
N ARG A 201 8.65 -38.00 4.18
CA ARG A 201 8.25 -36.82 4.98
C ARG A 201 9.37 -36.45 5.94
N VAL A 202 9.69 -35.16 6.03
CA VAL A 202 10.73 -34.61 6.92
C VAL A 202 10.13 -33.62 7.89
N ILE A 203 10.69 -33.55 9.09
CA ILE A 203 10.32 -32.50 10.05
C ILE A 203 10.73 -31.16 9.46
N ARG A 204 9.78 -30.22 9.43
CA ARG A 204 10.04 -28.86 8.99
C ARG A 204 9.24 -27.86 9.79
N TYR A 205 9.78 -26.67 9.94
CA TYR A 205 9.09 -25.52 10.50
C TYR A 205 9.09 -24.40 9.47
N VAL A 206 7.95 -23.75 9.28
CA VAL A 206 7.80 -22.57 8.41
C VAL A 206 7.13 -21.48 9.21
N GLY A 207 7.82 -20.37 9.46
CA GLY A 207 7.25 -19.31 10.28
C GLY A 207 8.22 -18.20 10.64
N GLU A 208 7.86 -17.47 11.68
CA GLU A 208 8.61 -16.36 12.23
C GLU A 208 9.78 -16.83 13.14
N TRP A 209 10.85 -16.04 13.14
CA TRP A 209 12.11 -16.31 13.80
C TRP A 209 12.57 -15.06 14.53
N LYS A 210 13.12 -15.25 15.72
CA LYS A 210 13.74 -14.18 16.50
C LYS A 210 14.98 -14.70 17.20
N ASN A 211 16.11 -14.09 16.87
CA ASN A 211 17.41 -14.39 17.48
C ASN A 211 17.77 -15.88 17.41
N GLY A 212 17.51 -16.52 16.26
CA GLY A 212 17.83 -17.92 16.01
C GLY A 212 16.83 -18.93 16.56
N LEU A 213 15.74 -18.49 17.19
CA LEU A 213 14.68 -19.33 17.74
C LEU A 213 13.37 -19.11 16.98
N MET A 214 12.55 -20.16 16.86
CA MET A 214 11.17 -20.06 16.37
C MET A 214 10.37 -19.15 17.31
N TYR A 215 9.64 -18.22 16.71
CA TYR A 215 8.91 -17.20 17.45
C TYR A 215 7.65 -16.81 16.68
N GLY A 216 6.61 -16.31 17.35
CA GLY A 216 5.43 -15.79 16.66
C GLY A 216 4.70 -16.85 15.86
N ASN A 217 4.08 -16.46 14.75
CA ASN A 217 3.24 -17.37 13.98
C ASN A 217 4.06 -18.32 13.10
N GLY A 218 3.76 -19.61 13.18
CA GLY A 218 4.40 -20.61 12.33
C GLY A 218 3.58 -21.88 12.15
N THR A 219 4.07 -22.75 11.26
CA THR A 219 3.56 -24.09 11.04
C THR A 219 4.67 -25.10 11.25
N TYR A 220 4.48 -26.03 12.17
CA TYR A 220 5.37 -27.16 12.40
C TYR A 220 4.79 -28.42 11.75
N PHE A 221 5.64 -29.18 11.07
CA PHE A 221 5.29 -30.42 10.40
C PHE A 221 6.07 -31.56 11.04
N TRP A 222 5.36 -32.60 11.47
CA TRP A 222 5.96 -33.81 12.03
C TRP A 222 6.34 -34.80 10.93
N ALA A 223 7.31 -35.68 11.20
CA ALA A 223 7.71 -36.75 10.27
C ALA A 223 6.57 -37.73 9.97
N SER A 224 5.67 -37.94 10.94
CA SER A 224 4.44 -38.72 10.78
C SER A 224 3.42 -38.07 9.83
N GLY A 225 3.61 -36.79 9.50
CA GLY A 225 2.83 -36.04 8.52
C GLY A 225 1.63 -35.31 9.08
N GLU A 226 1.51 -35.19 10.40
CA GLU A 226 0.63 -34.18 10.98
C GLU A 226 1.29 -32.80 10.91
N SER A 227 0.48 -31.75 11.06
CA SER A 227 0.97 -30.38 11.14
C SER A 227 0.24 -29.57 12.20
N TRP A 228 0.90 -28.55 12.72
CA TRP A 228 0.31 -27.61 13.66
C TRP A 228 0.67 -26.18 13.29
N LYS A 229 -0.36 -25.35 13.14
CA LYS A 229 -0.26 -23.93 12.85
C LYS A 229 -0.67 -23.14 14.09
N GLY A 230 0.24 -22.36 14.65
CA GLY A 230 0.01 -21.58 15.86
C GLY A 230 1.19 -20.70 16.24
N ASN A 231 1.23 -20.27 17.49
CA ASN A 231 2.25 -19.36 18.00
C ASN A 231 3.45 -20.13 18.60
N PHE A 232 4.65 -19.57 18.48
CA PHE A 232 5.89 -20.12 19.00
C PHE A 232 6.58 -19.09 19.90
N ILE A 233 7.19 -19.55 20.99
CA ILE A 233 8.04 -18.72 21.83
C ILE A 233 9.26 -19.54 22.20
N ARG A 234 10.45 -19.12 21.73
CA ARG A 234 11.73 -19.79 22.03
C ARG A 234 11.71 -21.28 21.68
N ASP A 235 11.35 -21.60 20.44
CA ASP A 235 11.24 -22.97 19.92
C ASP A 235 10.07 -23.81 20.45
N GLU A 236 9.26 -23.28 21.35
CA GLU A 236 8.14 -24.00 21.94
C GLU A 236 6.81 -23.57 21.34
N MET A 237 5.97 -24.55 20.99
CA MET A 237 4.57 -24.30 20.63
C MET A 237 3.83 -23.70 21.83
N GLN A 238 3.05 -22.66 21.59
CA GLN A 238 2.38 -21.88 22.63
C GLN A 238 0.96 -21.50 22.23
N GLY A 239 0.07 -21.55 23.23
CA GLY A 239 -1.30 -21.10 23.11
C GLY A 239 -2.16 -21.95 22.17
N LYS A 240 -3.16 -21.29 21.59
CA LYS A 240 -4.15 -21.90 20.70
C LYS A 240 -3.59 -22.02 19.28
N GLY A 241 -3.71 -23.20 18.68
CA GLY A 241 -3.40 -23.41 17.26
C GLY A 241 -4.29 -24.46 16.60
N VAL A 242 -4.14 -24.61 15.29
CA VAL A 242 -4.85 -25.60 14.47
C VAL A 242 -3.93 -26.79 14.22
N TYR A 243 -4.35 -27.96 14.70
CA TYR A 243 -3.72 -29.24 14.42
C TYR A 243 -4.40 -29.91 13.23
N THR A 244 -3.63 -30.45 12.30
CA THR A 244 -4.10 -31.22 11.14
C THR A 244 -3.56 -32.65 11.25
N SER A 245 -4.43 -33.66 11.19
CA SER A 245 -4.01 -35.07 11.21
C SER A 245 -3.38 -35.49 9.88
N SER A 246 -2.59 -36.57 9.91
CA SER A 246 -1.88 -37.12 8.74
C SER A 246 -2.81 -37.67 7.66
N GLU A 247 -4.06 -38.00 8.04
CA GLU A 247 -5.13 -38.40 7.15
C GLU A 247 -5.68 -37.15 6.43
N GLY A 248 -5.26 -36.97 5.17
CA GLY A 248 -5.79 -35.93 4.28
C GLY A 248 -4.86 -34.77 3.96
N ASP A 249 -3.56 -34.87 4.28
CA ASP A 249 -2.57 -33.89 3.83
C ASP A 249 -2.11 -34.22 2.40
N SER A 250 -2.94 -33.85 1.41
CA SER A 250 -2.57 -33.81 -0.01
C SER A 250 -1.99 -32.45 -0.42
N ASP A 251 -1.72 -31.56 0.54
CA ASP A 251 -1.15 -30.24 0.27
C ASP A 251 0.37 -30.38 0.09
N GLU A 252 0.79 -30.95 -1.05
CA GLU A 252 2.13 -30.70 -1.58
C GLU A 252 2.33 -29.18 -1.72
N PRO A 253 3.51 -28.65 -1.33
CA PRO A 253 3.73 -27.22 -1.15
C PRO A 253 3.97 -26.46 -2.46
N ASN A 254 3.26 -26.80 -3.54
CA ASN A 254 3.40 -26.12 -4.84
C ASN A 254 2.13 -25.43 -5.34
N SER A 255 1.13 -25.21 -4.49
CA SER A 255 -0.03 -24.39 -4.83
C SER A 255 -0.21 -23.22 -3.87
N SER A 256 0.09 -22.04 -4.40
CA SER A 256 -0.17 -20.71 -3.87
C SER A 256 0.78 -20.20 -2.79
N ARG A 257 1.29 -18.99 -3.07
CA ARG A 257 2.07 -18.12 -2.21
C ARG A 257 1.29 -17.81 -0.92
N ASP A 258 1.32 -18.67 0.09
CA ASP A 258 0.97 -18.25 1.45
C ASP A 258 2.19 -17.57 2.09
N THR A 259 2.59 -16.44 1.51
CA THR A 259 3.67 -15.57 2.03
C THR A 259 3.15 -14.73 3.19
N GLY A 260 2.48 -15.32 4.18
CA GLY A 260 2.13 -14.69 5.47
C GLY A 260 1.48 -13.29 5.42
N ARG A 261 0.95 -12.85 4.27
CA ARG A 261 0.46 -11.49 4.00
C ARG A 261 -0.99 -11.49 3.50
N ASP A 262 -1.74 -12.54 3.77
CA ASP A 262 -3.16 -12.54 3.46
C ASP A 262 -3.94 -12.01 4.66
N GLY A 263 -4.36 -10.75 4.53
CA GLY A 263 -5.27 -10.09 5.44
C GLY A 263 -6.61 -10.82 5.57
N LYS A 264 -7.22 -10.68 6.75
CA LYS A 264 -8.63 -10.99 7.10
C LYS A 264 -9.21 -12.22 6.39
N LYS A 265 -8.96 -13.42 6.94
CA LYS A 265 -9.83 -14.57 6.70
C LYS A 265 -10.96 -14.57 7.73
N THR A 266 -12.17 -14.35 7.22
CA THR A 266 -13.46 -14.70 7.83
C THR A 266 -13.38 -16.11 8.42
N GLU A 267 -13.99 -16.32 9.59
CA GLU A 267 -14.02 -17.56 10.38
C GLU A 267 -14.06 -18.80 9.48
N GLN A 268 -12.89 -19.38 9.23
CA GLN A 268 -12.74 -20.49 8.30
C GLN A 268 -13.12 -21.74 9.08
N GLU A 269 -14.28 -22.33 8.77
CA GLU A 269 -14.69 -23.62 9.34
C GLU A 269 -13.52 -24.61 9.21
N LEU A 270 -13.16 -25.25 10.33
CA LEU A 270 -12.08 -26.23 10.35
C LEU A 270 -12.42 -27.37 9.41
N ARG A 271 -11.43 -27.81 8.63
CA ARG A 271 -11.59 -29.02 7.81
C ARG A 271 -11.86 -30.23 8.71
N PRO A 272 -12.47 -31.31 8.20
CA PRO A 272 -12.76 -32.51 9.00
C PRO A 272 -11.51 -33.12 9.68
N ASN A 273 -10.33 -32.96 9.07
CA ASN A 273 -9.06 -33.42 9.62
C ASN A 273 -8.35 -32.38 10.51
N GLN A 274 -8.99 -31.26 10.81
CA GLN A 274 -8.45 -30.17 11.62
C GLN A 274 -9.14 -30.06 12.97
N ARG A 275 -8.35 -29.80 14.01
CA ARG A 275 -8.83 -29.60 15.39
C ARG A 275 -8.07 -28.46 16.06
N ILE A 276 -8.73 -27.75 16.96
CA ILE A 276 -8.03 -26.79 17.83
C ILE A 276 -7.26 -27.54 18.90
N ARG A 277 -5.99 -27.18 19.09
CA ARG A 277 -5.09 -27.76 20.08
C ARG A 277 -4.38 -26.64 20.84
N TYR A 278 -4.36 -26.74 22.17
CA TYR A 278 -3.66 -25.81 23.04
C TYR A 278 -2.32 -26.38 23.49
N PHE A 279 -1.29 -25.55 23.42
CA PHE A 279 0.05 -25.84 23.93
C PHE A 279 0.46 -24.84 25.02
N ASP A 280 1.28 -25.30 25.95
CA ASP A 280 2.04 -24.47 26.90
C ASP A 280 3.44 -25.08 27.01
N ALA A 281 4.46 -24.28 26.70
CA ALA A 281 5.87 -24.69 26.65
C ALA A 281 6.11 -25.98 25.84
N GLY A 282 5.49 -26.07 24.66
CA GLY A 282 5.60 -27.24 23.78
C GLY A 282 4.83 -28.47 24.25
N GLN A 283 4.16 -28.42 25.39
CA GLN A 283 3.35 -29.51 25.92
C GLN A 283 1.88 -29.34 25.58
N HIS A 284 1.23 -30.44 25.20
CA HIS A 284 -0.21 -30.45 24.95
C HIS A 284 -0.98 -30.21 26.24
N VAL A 285 -1.78 -29.15 26.27
CA VAL A 285 -2.63 -28.80 27.41
C VAL A 285 -3.99 -29.48 27.28
N CYS A 286 -4.70 -29.22 26.18
CA CYS A 286 -6.03 -29.74 25.91
C CYS A 286 -6.43 -29.54 24.44
N TRP A 287 -7.48 -30.25 24.03
CA TRP A 287 -8.17 -29.98 22.77
C TRP A 287 -9.20 -28.86 22.95
N GLY A 288 -9.49 -28.11 21.88
CA GLY A 288 -10.46 -27.01 21.95
C GLY A 288 -11.88 -27.48 22.30
N ASP A 289 -12.26 -28.70 21.93
CA ASP A 289 -13.53 -29.32 22.31
C ASP A 289 -13.59 -29.78 23.78
N GLU A 290 -12.46 -29.75 24.50
CA GLU A 290 -12.42 -30.00 25.95
C GLU A 290 -12.64 -28.72 26.77
N LEU A 291 -12.51 -27.52 26.18
CA LEU A 291 -12.71 -26.22 26.84
C LEU A 291 -14.18 -25.76 26.75
N VAL A 292 -15.10 -26.58 27.24
CA VAL A 292 -16.53 -26.28 27.25
C VAL A 292 -16.98 -25.53 28.51
N CYS A 293 -18.19 -24.97 28.47
CA CYS A 293 -18.84 -24.41 29.64
C CYS A 293 -18.94 -25.47 30.76
N GLY A 294 -18.57 -25.08 31.98
CA GLY A 294 -18.53 -25.95 33.16
C GLY A 294 -17.18 -26.63 33.41
N CYS A 295 -16.22 -26.53 32.48
CA CYS A 295 -14.88 -27.07 32.69
C CYS A 295 -14.13 -26.34 33.80
N ARG A 296 -13.44 -27.09 34.66
CA ARG A 296 -12.55 -26.54 35.67
C ARG A 296 -11.16 -26.38 35.08
N VAL A 297 -10.63 -25.17 35.17
CA VAL A 297 -9.26 -24.84 34.79
C VAL A 297 -8.48 -24.35 36.00
N ARG A 298 -7.18 -24.62 36.01
CA ARG A 298 -6.24 -24.03 36.94
C ARG A 298 -5.34 -23.07 36.18
N LEU A 299 -5.25 -21.83 36.66
CA LEU A 299 -4.44 -20.78 36.07
C LEU A 299 -3.11 -20.66 36.81
N PHE A 300 -2.04 -20.44 36.06
CA PHE A 300 -0.69 -20.28 36.54
C PHE A 300 -0.19 -18.87 36.21
N ASN A 301 0.34 -18.16 37.20
CA ASN A 301 0.85 -16.80 36.99
C ASN A 301 2.27 -16.80 36.40
N ASN A 302 3.17 -17.65 36.91
CA ASN A 302 4.61 -17.65 36.54
C ASN A 302 5.18 -19.04 36.24
N ARG A 303 4.35 -20.06 36.01
CA ARG A 303 4.83 -21.42 35.71
C ARG A 303 4.20 -22.01 34.47
N HIS A 304 4.93 -22.90 33.81
CA HIS A 304 4.44 -23.63 32.65
C HIS A 304 3.75 -24.93 33.09
N PHE A 305 2.87 -25.43 32.24
CA PHE A 305 2.26 -26.74 32.37
C PHE A 305 3.35 -27.84 32.39
N GLY A 306 3.30 -28.72 33.40
CA GLY A 306 4.21 -29.86 33.54
C GLY A 306 5.45 -29.63 34.41
N ASP A 307 5.72 -28.40 34.84
CA ASP A 307 6.81 -28.12 35.79
C ASP A 307 6.56 -28.84 37.14
N PRO A 308 7.53 -29.64 37.65
CA PRO A 308 7.36 -30.32 38.93
C PRO A 308 7.27 -29.29 40.06
N LEU A 309 6.31 -29.50 40.98
CA LEU A 309 6.08 -28.65 42.16
C LEU A 309 7.32 -28.39 43.03
N VAL A 310 8.41 -29.13 42.84
CA VAL A 310 9.62 -29.13 43.66
C VAL A 310 10.79 -28.33 43.03
N SER A 311 10.78 -28.04 41.72
CA SER A 311 11.97 -27.50 41.03
C SER A 311 12.28 -26.03 41.32
N VAL A 312 11.34 -25.26 41.90
CA VAL A 312 11.56 -23.87 42.31
C VAL A 312 12.11 -23.76 43.75
N VAL A 313 11.96 -24.79 44.58
CA VAL A 313 12.37 -24.79 46.01
C VAL A 313 13.89 -24.97 46.20
N LYS A 314 14.65 -25.29 45.15
CA LYS A 314 16.10 -25.60 45.27
C LYS A 314 17.04 -24.64 44.52
N ARG A 315 16.66 -23.39 44.28
CA ARG A 315 17.65 -22.32 44.03
C ARG A 315 17.92 -21.52 45.30
N SER A 316 18.70 -22.16 46.18
CA SER A 316 19.63 -21.59 47.19
C SER A 316 19.33 -20.23 47.85
N ASN A 317 19.20 -20.27 49.19
CA ASN A 317 19.74 -19.29 50.15
C ASN A 317 19.52 -17.80 49.88
N VAL A 318 18.28 -17.36 49.77
CA VAL A 318 17.91 -15.98 50.09
C VAL A 318 16.66 -16.02 50.95
N GLY A 319 16.72 -15.42 52.13
CA GLY A 319 15.53 -15.17 52.94
C GLY A 319 14.60 -14.23 52.17
N LEU A 320 13.63 -14.83 51.49
CA LEU A 320 12.51 -14.16 50.84
C LEU A 320 11.27 -14.86 51.34
N GLU A 321 10.40 -14.08 51.97
CA GLU A 321 9.06 -14.48 52.35
C GLU A 321 8.39 -15.11 51.13
N VAL A 322 7.95 -16.35 51.30
CA VAL A 322 7.25 -17.11 50.26
C VAL A 322 5.88 -16.45 50.09
N GLU A 323 5.80 -15.45 49.21
CA GLU A 323 4.53 -15.17 48.54
C GLU A 323 4.20 -16.44 47.75
N THR A 324 3.37 -17.29 48.33
CA THR A 324 2.79 -18.46 47.66
C THR A 324 2.22 -18.01 46.33
N GLU A 325 2.88 -18.39 45.24
CA GLU A 325 2.46 -18.08 43.87
C GLU A 325 1.01 -18.52 43.70
N ALA A 326 0.09 -17.54 43.57
CA ALA A 326 -1.35 -17.78 43.63
C ALA A 326 -1.84 -18.58 42.42
N GLU A 327 -1.86 -19.91 42.53
CA GLU A 327 -2.64 -20.77 41.65
C GLU A 327 -4.12 -20.47 41.87
N THR A 328 -4.84 -20.09 40.82
CA THR A 328 -6.27 -19.82 40.93
C THR A 328 -7.06 -20.84 40.13
N GLU A 329 -8.02 -21.48 40.79
CA GLU A 329 -8.99 -22.33 40.10
C GLU A 329 -10.18 -21.52 39.61
N ALA A 330 -10.61 -21.82 38.39
CA ALA A 330 -11.75 -21.18 37.78
C ALA A 330 -12.61 -22.17 36.98
N VAL A 331 -13.88 -21.82 36.81
CA VAL A 331 -14.81 -22.54 35.94
C VAL A 331 -15.03 -21.73 34.68
N VAL A 332 -14.87 -22.35 33.51
CA VAL A 332 -15.19 -21.72 32.22
C VAL A 332 -16.70 -21.57 32.11
N VAL A 333 -17.20 -20.35 31.91
CA VAL A 333 -18.63 -20.03 31.82
C VAL A 333 -19.06 -19.83 30.37
N ARG A 334 -18.23 -19.14 29.58
CA ARG A 334 -18.53 -18.80 28.19
C ARG A 334 -17.24 -18.55 27.40
N TYR A 335 -17.26 -18.79 26.10
CA TYR A 335 -16.23 -18.39 25.15
C TYR A 335 -16.78 -17.33 24.18
N ASP A 336 -15.97 -16.33 23.89
CA ASP A 336 -16.25 -15.30 22.87
C ASP A 336 -15.28 -15.45 21.70
N PRO A 337 -15.77 -15.88 20.51
CA PRO A 337 -14.93 -16.09 19.33
C PRO A 337 -14.39 -14.79 18.73
N GLN A 338 -15.05 -13.64 18.94
CA GLN A 338 -14.60 -12.37 18.36
C GLN A 338 -13.33 -11.84 19.03
N THR A 339 -13.21 -12.08 20.35
CA THR A 339 -12.09 -11.60 21.15
C THR A 339 -11.09 -12.70 21.55
N ASP A 340 -11.38 -13.96 21.22
CA ASP A 340 -10.64 -15.15 21.67
C ASP A 340 -10.45 -15.19 23.20
N ARG A 341 -11.53 -14.88 23.93
CA ARG A 341 -11.54 -14.82 25.39
C ARG A 341 -12.57 -15.75 26.00
N HIS A 342 -12.24 -16.23 27.19
CA HIS A 342 -13.08 -17.09 28.00
C HIS A 342 -13.52 -16.29 29.24
N LEU A 343 -14.83 -16.23 29.48
CA LEU A 343 -15.37 -15.77 30.74
C LEU A 343 -15.19 -16.90 31.74
N VAL A 344 -14.40 -16.65 32.79
CA VAL A 344 -14.18 -17.62 33.86
C VAL A 344 -14.72 -17.08 35.18
N ARG A 345 -15.26 -17.98 36.01
CA ARG A 345 -15.68 -17.69 37.39
C ARG A 345 -14.67 -18.29 38.35
N MET A 346 -14.06 -17.47 39.19
CA MET A 346 -13.10 -17.94 40.20
C MET A 346 -13.78 -18.78 41.26
N VAL A 347 -13.18 -19.91 41.64
CA VAL A 347 -13.76 -20.82 42.64
C VAL A 347 -13.74 -20.18 44.04
N GLU A 348 -12.66 -19.46 44.38
CA GLU A 348 -12.49 -18.90 45.73
C GLU A 348 -13.30 -17.62 45.98
N THR A 349 -13.45 -16.77 44.96
CA THR A 349 -14.06 -15.43 45.12
C THR A 349 -15.42 -15.29 44.45
N GLU A 350 -15.84 -16.29 43.67
CA GLU A 350 -17.02 -16.30 42.81
C GLU A 350 -17.08 -15.16 41.77
N LYS A 351 -16.04 -14.31 41.70
CA LYS A 351 -15.95 -13.21 40.73
C LYS A 351 -15.71 -13.76 39.33
N THR A 352 -16.35 -13.14 38.35
CA THR A 352 -16.15 -13.44 36.94
C THR A 352 -15.17 -12.47 36.30
N ARG A 353 -14.32 -12.96 35.40
CA ARG A 353 -13.45 -12.13 34.57
C ARG A 353 -13.22 -12.76 33.19
N TRP A 354 -13.01 -11.92 32.19
CA TRP A 354 -12.59 -12.36 30.86
C TRP A 354 -11.08 -12.59 30.83
N ILE A 355 -10.64 -13.75 30.34
CA ILE A 355 -9.23 -14.14 30.20
C ILE A 355 -8.98 -14.71 28.81
N SER A 356 -7.83 -14.39 28.21
CA SER A 356 -7.36 -15.10 27.01
C SER A 356 -6.55 -16.33 27.45
N LEU A 357 -7.18 -17.51 27.44
CA LEU A 357 -6.50 -18.77 27.75
C LEU A 357 -5.40 -19.08 26.72
N SER A 358 -5.53 -18.59 25.48
CA SER A 358 -4.50 -18.68 24.44
C SER A 358 -3.19 -17.98 24.83
N ASN A 359 -3.23 -17.00 25.75
CA ASN A 359 -2.08 -16.24 26.24
C ASN A 359 -1.87 -16.40 27.75
N SER A 360 -2.41 -17.46 28.35
CA SER A 360 -2.28 -17.74 29.77
C SER A 360 -1.79 -19.15 29.98
N ASN A 361 -1.01 -19.38 31.03
CA ASN A 361 -0.59 -20.72 31.41
C ASN A 361 -1.72 -21.36 32.20
N PHE A 362 -2.24 -22.49 31.73
CA PHE A 362 -3.36 -23.15 32.40
C PHE A 362 -3.37 -24.66 32.21
N ARG A 363 -4.16 -25.34 33.05
CA ARG A 363 -4.48 -26.77 32.91
C ARG A 363 -5.98 -26.99 33.00
N VAL A 364 -6.51 -27.90 32.19
CA VAL A 364 -7.86 -28.45 32.37
C VAL A 364 -7.80 -29.54 33.45
N LEU A 365 -8.56 -29.37 34.54
CA LEU A 365 -8.63 -30.32 35.65
C LEU A 365 -9.67 -31.41 35.41
N ALA A 366 -10.85 -31.00 34.93
CA ALA A 366 -11.94 -31.88 34.54
C ALA A 366 -12.74 -31.23 33.41
N SER A 367 -12.95 -31.97 32.32
CA SER A 367 -13.66 -31.52 31.12
C SER A 367 -15.20 -31.50 31.29
N ARG A 368 -15.72 -31.97 32.43
CA ARG A 368 -17.13 -31.89 32.81
C ARG A 368 -17.26 -31.73 34.33
N PRO A 369 -18.29 -31.03 34.85
CA PRO A 369 -18.63 -31.14 36.25
C PRO A 369 -18.91 -32.62 36.57
N ILE A 370 -18.46 -33.08 37.74
CA ILE A 370 -18.96 -34.34 38.33
C ILE A 370 -20.41 -34.06 38.74
N ALA A 371 -21.31 -33.97 37.77
CA ALA A 371 -22.75 -33.96 37.94
C ALA A 371 -23.30 -35.21 37.28
N ARG A 372 -22.94 -36.35 37.87
CA ARG A 372 -23.75 -37.56 37.93
C ARG A 372 -23.71 -37.95 39.40
N PHE A 373 -24.88 -38.19 40.00
CA PHE A 373 -25.17 -38.60 41.39
C PHE A 373 -25.81 -37.59 42.36
N LEU A 374 -26.36 -36.46 41.89
CA LEU A 374 -27.33 -35.70 42.71
C LEU A 374 -28.50 -35.22 41.84
N ASP A 375 -29.19 -36.18 41.22
CA ASP A 375 -30.63 -36.06 41.01
C ASP A 375 -31.27 -36.96 42.08
N GLU A 376 -31.54 -36.39 43.26
CA GLU A 376 -32.60 -36.79 44.21
C GLU A 376 -33.08 -35.55 44.98
#